data_AF-A0A371IZD0-F1
#
_entry.id   AF-A0A371IZD0-F1
#
_cell.length_a   1.000
_cell.length_b   1.000
_cell.length_c   1.000
_cell.angle_alpha   90.00
_cell.angle_beta   90.00
_cell.angle_gamma   90.00
#
_symmetry.space_group_name_H-M   'P 1'
#
loop_
_entity.id
_entity.type
_entity.pdbx_description
1 polymer ?
#
loop_
_entity_poly.entity_id
_entity_poly.type
_entity_poly.pdbx_seq_one_letter_code
_entity_poly.pdbx_strand_id
1 'polypeptide(L)'
;MTLNERKLINEYYERMRIVDEEISILLAQFVDMINKEYIFIHSELELSFNSDLSSPEQAKHSEKLAEACKVSNDKIIRTRDELDDFFLN
;
A
#
# COMPACT_ATOMS: atom_id res chain seq x y z
N MET A 1 -0.18 -8.98 50.47
CA MET A 1 -0.13 -9.56 49.11
C MET A 1 0.42 -10.97 49.21
N THR A 2 -0.35 -11.96 48.80
CA THR A 2 0.00 -13.38 48.87
C THR A 2 0.91 -13.78 47.72
N LEU A 3 1.57 -14.94 47.83
CA LEU A 3 2.42 -15.49 46.76
C LEU A 3 1.62 -15.71 45.46
N ASN A 4 0.36 -16.15 45.59
CA ASN A 4 -0.55 -16.39 44.47
C ASN A 4 -0.98 -15.08 43.78
N GLU A 5 -1.30 -14.04 44.56
CA GLU A 5 -1.61 -12.71 44.00
C GLU A 5 -0.43 -12.15 43.22
N ARG A 6 0.80 -12.29 43.75
CA ARG A 6 2.01 -11.84 43.06
C ARG A 6 2.25 -12.59 41.75
N LYS A 7 1.99 -13.90 41.72
CA LYS A 7 2.13 -14.71 40.50
C LYS A 7 1.15 -14.28 39.42
N LEU A 8 -0.12 -14.09 39.76
CA LEU A 8 -1.16 -13.63 38.83
C LEU A 8 -0.84 -12.24 38.25
N ILE A 9 -0.37 -11.32 39.09
CA ILE A 9 0.03 -9.99 38.66
C ILE A 9 1.20 -10.06 37.67
N ASN A 10 2.21 -10.89 37.94
CA ASN A 10 3.34 -11.06 37.04
C ASN A 10 2.93 -11.69 35.69
N GLU A 11 2.07 -12.71 35.70
CA GLU A 11 1.54 -13.33 34.48
C GLU A 11 0.76 -12.32 33.64
N TYR A 12 -0.01 -11.44 34.28
CA TYR A 12 -0.70 -10.36 33.59
C TYR A 12 0.28 -9.38 32.93
N TYR A 13 1.33 -8.95 33.65
CA TYR A 13 2.34 -8.05 33.09
C TYR A 13 3.11 -8.66 31.93
N GLU A 14 3.46 -9.95 31.99
CA GLU A 14 4.11 -10.62 30.85
C GLU A 14 3.20 -10.69 29.64
N ARG A 15 1.91 -11.00 29.82
CA ARG A 15 0.95 -10.97 28.72
C ARG A 15 0.82 -9.58 28.10
N MET A 16 0.80 -8.53 28.91
CA MET A 16 0.77 -7.16 28.41
C MET A 16 2.04 -6.78 27.67
N ARG A 17 3.21 -7.19 28.17
CA ARG A 17 4.49 -6.97 27.48
C ARG A 17 4.51 -7.64 26.10
N ILE A 18 4.05 -8.89 26.01
CA ILE A 18 3.97 -9.62 24.73
C ILE A 18 3.05 -8.89 23.75
N VAL A 19 1.86 -8.47 24.19
CA VAL A 19 0.91 -7.75 23.34
C VAL A 19 1.48 -6.41 22.86
N ASP A 20 2.18 -5.68 23.74
CA ASP A 20 2.81 -4.40 23.39
C ASP A 20 3.92 -4.58 22.34
N GLU A 21 4.71 -5.65 22.46
CA GLU A 21 5.72 -6.04 21.47
C GLU A 21 5.08 -6.40 20.13
N GLU A 22 4.01 -7.19 20.12
CA GLU A 22 3.28 -7.57 18.91
C GLU A 22 2.67 -6.34 18.21
N ILE A 23 2.04 -5.44 18.98
CA ILE A 23 1.48 -4.19 18.45
C ILE A 23 2.59 -3.33 17.83
N SER A 24 3.73 -3.22 18.49
CA SER A 24 4.87 -2.44 18.01
C SER A 24 5.41 -3.00 16.69
N ILE A 25 5.51 -4.33 16.58
CA ILE A 25 5.92 -5.00 15.34
C ILE A 25 4.91 -4.74 14.22
N LEU A 26 3.62 -4.91 14.50
CA LEU A 26 2.55 -4.69 13.51
C LEU A 26 2.53 -3.24 13.03
N LEU A 27 2.72 -2.28 13.94
CA LEU A 27 2.80 -0.87 13.58
C LEU A 27 4.00 -0.59 12.67
N ALA A 28 5.18 -1.13 13.00
CA ALA A 28 6.37 -0.96 12.16
C ALA A 28 6.16 -1.55 10.75
N GLN A 29 5.54 -2.73 10.66
CA GLN A 29 5.20 -3.36 9.38
C GLN A 29 4.18 -2.54 8.58
N PHE A 30 3.17 -2.00 9.26
CA PHE A 30 2.17 -1.15 8.62
C PHE A 30 2.78 0.14 8.07
N VAL A 31 3.63 0.80 8.85
CA VAL A 31 4.35 2.02 8.41
C VAL A 31 5.24 1.72 7.21
N ASP A 32 5.98 0.60 7.23
CA ASP A 32 6.82 0.18 6.09
C ASP A 32 5.98 -0.08 4.83
N MET A 33 4.83 -0.74 4.97
CA MET A 33 3.89 -0.97 3.87
C MET A 33 3.39 0.36 3.26
N ILE A 34 2.94 1.30 4.10
CA ILE A 34 2.46 2.61 3.66
C ILE A 34 3.58 3.41 2.96
N ASN A 35 4.80 3.39 3.51
CA ASN A 35 5.93 4.08 2.89
C ASN A 35 6.27 3.50 1.51
N LYS A 36 6.24 2.17 1.37
CA LYS A 36 6.47 1.51 0.08
C LYS A 36 5.40 1.87 -0.94
N GLU A 37 4.12 1.85 -0.53
CA GLU A 37 2.99 2.23 -1.39
C GLU A 37 3.11 3.71 -1.81
N TYR A 38 3.42 4.60 -0.88
CA TYR A 38 3.63 6.03 -1.15
C TYR A 38 4.77 6.26 -2.16
N ILE A 39 5.94 5.66 -1.93
CA ILE A 39 7.10 5.79 -2.83
C ILE A 39 6.74 5.27 -4.22
N PHE A 40 6.08 4.11 -4.30
CA PHE A 40 5.67 3.51 -5.56
C PHE A 40 4.72 4.45 -6.32
N ILE A 41 3.61 4.86 -5.71
CA ILE A 41 2.61 5.74 -6.32
C ILE A 41 3.26 7.06 -6.78
N HIS A 42 4.11 7.64 -5.95
CA HIS A 42 4.77 8.90 -6.30
C HIS A 42 5.71 8.72 -7.50
N SER A 43 6.48 7.64 -7.53
CA SER A 43 7.38 7.36 -8.66
C SER A 43 6.61 7.12 -9.97
N GLU A 44 5.53 6.34 -9.93
CA GLU A 44 4.73 6.08 -11.13
C GLU A 44 3.98 7.36 -11.57
N LEU A 45 3.58 8.24 -10.65
CA LEU A 45 3.02 9.55 -10.97
C LEU A 45 4.02 10.44 -11.70
N GLU A 46 5.24 10.59 -11.19
CA GLU A 46 6.28 11.38 -11.84
C GLU A 46 6.62 10.83 -13.23
N LEU A 47 6.77 9.51 -13.36
CA LEU A 47 7.12 8.86 -14.62
C LEU A 47 5.98 8.94 -15.65
N SER A 48 4.71 8.93 -15.21
CA SER A 48 3.55 9.09 -16.10
C SER A 48 3.53 10.44 -16.82
N PHE A 49 4.17 11.46 -16.26
CA PHE A 49 4.21 12.83 -16.81
C PHE A 49 5.62 13.28 -17.21
N ASN A 50 6.61 12.37 -17.21
CA ASN A 50 7.99 12.70 -17.52
C ASN A 50 8.21 12.84 -19.02
N SER A 51 8.44 14.06 -19.50
CA SER A 51 8.66 14.38 -20.92
C SER A 51 9.90 13.73 -21.55
N ASP A 52 10.84 13.23 -20.75
CA ASP A 52 12.03 12.54 -21.24
C ASP A 52 11.72 11.09 -21.67
N LEU A 53 10.58 10.54 -21.25
CA LEU A 53 10.11 9.21 -21.63
C LEU A 53 9.29 9.25 -22.92
N SER A 54 9.31 8.15 -23.65
CA SER A 54 8.42 7.98 -24.81
C SER A 54 6.97 7.84 -24.37
N SER A 55 6.03 8.21 -25.24
CA SER A 55 4.59 8.09 -24.94
C SER A 55 4.15 6.67 -24.55
N PRO A 56 4.66 5.58 -25.16
CA PRO A 56 4.36 4.23 -24.71
C PRO A 56 4.89 3.91 -23.30
N GLU A 57 6.05 4.46 -22.93
CA GLU A 57 6.60 4.29 -21.58
C GLU A 57 5.77 5.07 -20.56
N GLN A 58 5.41 6.31 -20.85
CA GLN A 58 4.51 7.11 -20.01
C GLN A 58 3.15 6.42 -19.81
N ALA A 59 2.57 5.86 -20.89
CA ALA A 59 1.31 5.13 -20.83
C ALA A 59 1.40 3.92 -19.87
N LYS A 60 2.49 3.15 -19.96
CA LYS A 60 2.73 2.01 -19.06
C LYS A 60 2.85 2.43 -17.59
N HIS A 61 3.48 3.58 -17.32
CA HIS A 61 3.54 4.14 -15.96
C HIS A 61 2.16 4.61 -15.49
N SER A 62 1.36 5.19 -16.38
CA SER A 62 -0.01 5.61 -16.08
C SER A 62 -0.93 4.43 -15.76
N GLU A 63 -0.82 3.32 -16.49
CA GLU A 63 -1.52 2.06 -16.19
C GLU A 63 -1.16 1.53 -14.80
N LYS A 64 0.15 1.41 -14.50
CA LYS A 64 0.62 0.95 -13.19
C LYS A 64 0.16 1.85 -12.03
N LEU A 65 0.17 3.16 -12.25
CA LEU A 65 -0.34 4.12 -11.28
C LEU A 65 -1.83 3.88 -11.00
N ALA A 66 -2.63 3.70 -12.06
CA ALA A 66 -4.06 3.42 -11.92
C ALA A 66 -4.31 2.11 -11.17
N GLU A 67 -3.54 1.05 -11.46
CA GLU A 67 -3.60 -0.23 -10.77
C GLU A 67 -3.27 -0.09 -9.27
N ALA A 68 -2.21 0.64 -8.92
CA ALA A 68 -1.85 0.89 -7.51
C ALA A 68 -2.89 1.74 -6.78
N CYS A 69 -3.51 2.70 -7.46
CA CYS A 69 -4.65 3.47 -6.92
C CYS A 69 -5.96 2.65 -6.88
N LYS A 70 -5.93 1.36 -7.21
CA LYS A 70 -7.08 0.45 -7.23
C LYS A 70 -8.22 0.95 -8.12
N VAL A 71 -7.88 1.61 -9.21
CA VAL A 71 -8.84 1.94 -10.27
C VAL A 71 -9.36 0.62 -10.84
N SER A 72 -10.68 0.56 -11.05
CA SER A 72 -11.30 -0.62 -11.63
C SER A 72 -10.77 -0.88 -13.04
N ASN A 73 -10.49 -2.14 -13.38
CA ASN A 73 -9.79 -2.50 -14.62
C ASN A 73 -10.52 -2.06 -15.89
N ASP A 74 -11.84 -1.97 -15.87
CA ASP A 74 -12.69 -1.46 -16.94
C ASP A 74 -12.50 0.04 -17.22
N LYS A 75 -11.86 0.76 -16.30
CA LYS A 75 -11.54 2.19 -16.43
C LYS A 75 -10.07 2.43 -16.80
N ILE A 76 -9.26 1.37 -16.92
CA ILE A 76 -7.85 1.46 -17.29
C ILE A 76 -7.74 1.12 -18.77
N ILE A 77 -7.48 2.14 -19.58
CA ILE A 77 -7.37 2.04 -21.04
C ILE A 77 -5.91 1.73 -21.39
N ARG A 78 -5.68 0.54 -21.97
CA ARG A 78 -4.38 -0.01 -22.35
C ARG A 78 -4.21 -0.10 -23.87
N THR A 79 -5.32 -0.09 -24.60
CA THR A 79 -5.32 -0.20 -26.06
C THR A 79 -6.17 0.88 -26.70
N ARG A 80 -5.95 1.10 -28.01
CA ARG A 80 -6.79 2.00 -28.80
C ARG A 80 -8.23 1.51 -28.88
N ASP A 81 -8.44 0.20 -29.01
CA ASP A 81 -9.79 -0.37 -29.09
C ASP A 81 -10.57 -0.09 -27.79
N GLU A 82 -9.90 -0.22 -26.63
CA GLU A 82 -10.48 0.16 -25.33
C GLU A 82 -10.77 1.66 -25.23
N LEU A 83 -9.95 2.51 -25.86
CA LEU A 83 -10.19 3.96 -25.93
C LEU A 83 -11.43 4.27 -26.78
N ASP A 84 -11.53 3.64 -27.94
CA ASP A 84 -12.65 3.79 -28.87
C ASP A 84 -13.95 3.31 -28.20
N ASP A 85 -13.93 2.16 -27.51
CA ASP A 85 -15.06 1.65 -26.72
C ASP A 85 -15.46 2.59 -25.57
N PHE A 86 -14.51 3.28 -24.94
CA PHE A 86 -14.80 4.22 -23.85
C PHE A 86 -15.53 5.48 -24.32
N PHE A 87 -15.22 5.98 -25.52
CA PHE A 87 -15.80 7.23 -26.04
C PHE A 87 -17.00 7.02 -26.97
N LEU A 88 -17.15 5.84 -27.57
CA LEU A 88 -18.18 5.55 -28.57
C LEU A 88 -19.39 4.76 -28.02
N ASN A 89 -19.39 4.44 -26.72
CA ASN A 89 -20.54 3.88 -25.99
C ASN A 89 -21.35 4.95 -25.26
#